data_AF-A0A5J4N351-F1
#
_entry.id   AF-A0A5J4N351-F1
#
_cell.length_a   1.000
_cell.length_b   1.000
_cell.length_c   1.000
_cell.angle_alpha   90.00
_cell.angle_beta   90.00
_cell.angle_gamma   90.00
#
_symmetry.space_group_name_H-M   'P 1'
#
loop_
_entity.id
_entity.type
_entity.pdbx_description
1 polymer ?
#
loop_
_entity_poly.entity_id
_entity_poly.type
_entity_poly.pdbx_seq_one_letter_code
_entity_poly.pdbx_strand_id
1 'polypeptide(L)'
;NLRAVMYGLQQTPRHEVRRIAGRIVPAIATTTAAVAGLVCIELLKHIAYCETSEPGVEAKTDAVINTIEIKHARNAFLNLALPVILLSEPAPCVRTKLPSGAEFTLWDRWVIPVPANLDNYLLSDLIYDIK
;
A
#
# COMPACT_ATOMS: atom_id res chain seq x y z
N ASN A 1 -19.81 -23.55 26.27
CA ASN A 1 -19.60 -24.30 27.54
C ASN A 1 -20.42 -25.56 27.64
N LEU A 2 -21.76 -25.54 27.54
CA LEU A 2 -22.56 -26.78 27.58
C LEU A 2 -22.12 -27.83 26.55
N ARG A 3 -21.93 -27.41 25.28
CA ARG A 3 -21.39 -28.30 24.24
C ARG A 3 -19.98 -28.79 24.56
N ALA A 4 -19.13 -27.99 25.20
CA ALA A 4 -17.76 -28.38 25.56
C ALA A 4 -17.77 -29.52 26.61
N VAL A 5 -18.67 -29.46 27.59
CA VAL A 5 -18.87 -30.53 28.59
C VAL A 5 -19.26 -31.85 27.94
N MET A 6 -20.15 -31.82 26.93
CA MET A 6 -20.59 -33.03 26.23
C MET A 6 -19.47 -33.77 25.51
N TYR A 7 -18.39 -33.07 25.12
CA TYR A 7 -17.22 -33.64 24.46
C TYR A 7 -16.00 -33.78 25.39
N GLY A 8 -16.15 -33.59 26.70
CA GLY A 8 -15.02 -33.63 27.65
C GLY A 8 -13.98 -32.52 27.46
N LEU A 9 -14.35 -31.42 26.78
CA LEU A 9 -13.49 -30.26 26.57
C LEU A 9 -13.53 -29.33 27.78
N GLN A 10 -12.41 -28.64 28.03
CA GLN A 10 -12.33 -27.65 29.11
C GLN A 10 -13.30 -26.48 28.87
N GLN A 11 -13.97 -26.03 29.94
CA GLN A 11 -14.84 -24.88 29.87
C GLN A 11 -14.04 -23.58 29.79
N THR A 12 -14.47 -22.68 28.92
CA THR A 12 -13.80 -21.40 28.68
C THR A 12 -14.55 -20.26 29.38
N PRO A 13 -13.87 -19.33 30.08
CA PRO A 13 -14.51 -18.19 30.73
C PRO A 13 -15.05 -17.17 29.71
N ARG A 14 -16.02 -16.36 30.13
CA ARG A 14 -16.78 -15.44 29.24
C ARG A 14 -15.88 -14.46 28.47
N HIS A 15 -14.81 -13.94 29.06
CA HIS A 15 -13.92 -12.97 28.41
C HIS A 15 -13.20 -13.57 27.20
N GLU A 16 -12.75 -14.83 27.31
CA GLU A 16 -12.06 -15.56 26.26
C GLU A 16 -13.04 -15.98 25.15
N VAL A 17 -14.25 -16.43 25.53
CA VAL A 17 -15.32 -16.70 24.56
C VAL A 17 -15.68 -15.42 23.79
N ARG A 18 -15.76 -14.26 24.47
CA ARG A 18 -16.03 -12.97 23.82
C ARG A 18 -14.91 -12.59 22.84
N ARG A 19 -13.64 -12.82 23.21
CA ARG A 19 -12.48 -12.57 22.33
C ARG A 19 -12.60 -13.37 21.03
N ILE A 20 -12.82 -14.68 21.14
CA ILE A 20 -12.86 -15.60 19.99
C ILE A 20 -14.13 -15.40 19.16
N ALA A 21 -15.31 -15.44 19.78
CA ALA A 21 -16.59 -15.33 19.07
C ALA A 21 -16.78 -13.93 18.45
N GLY A 22 -16.29 -12.89 19.11
CA GLY A 22 -16.33 -11.52 18.62
C GLY A 22 -15.19 -11.15 17.66
N ARG A 23 -14.24 -12.06 17.38
CA ARG A 23 -13.03 -11.79 16.57
C ARG A 23 -12.31 -10.51 16.98
N ILE A 24 -12.15 -10.30 18.30
CA ILE A 24 -11.56 -9.09 18.85
C ILE A 24 -10.05 -9.11 18.60
N VAL A 25 -9.55 -8.12 17.85
CA VAL A 25 -8.11 -7.89 17.66
C VAL A 25 -7.60 -7.08 18.87
N PRO A 26 -6.59 -7.58 19.61
CA PRO A 26 -6.04 -6.84 20.74
C PRO A 26 -5.28 -5.61 20.25
N ALA A 27 -5.48 -4.47 20.91
CA ALA A 27 -4.79 -3.22 20.63
C ALA A 27 -4.46 -2.49 21.93
N ILE A 28 -3.33 -1.79 21.94
CA ILE A 28 -2.87 -0.95 23.05
C ILE A 28 -2.35 0.39 22.51
N ALA A 29 -2.52 1.46 23.28
CA ALA A 29 -2.16 2.81 22.86
C ALA A 29 -0.66 2.98 22.54
N THR A 30 0.21 2.20 23.20
CA THR A 30 1.66 2.28 23.01
C THR A 30 2.09 1.82 21.61
N THR A 31 1.53 0.71 21.11
CA THR A 31 1.81 0.24 19.75
C THR A 31 1.23 1.17 18.70
N THR A 32 0.04 1.74 18.93
CA THR A 32 -0.56 2.69 17.97
C THR A 32 0.23 4.00 17.91
N ALA A 33 0.72 4.51 19.04
CA ALA A 33 1.57 5.70 19.08
C ALA A 33 2.92 5.46 18.39
N ALA A 34 3.54 4.29 18.61
CA ALA A 34 4.79 3.93 17.95
C ALA A 34 4.64 3.84 16.42
N VAL A 35 3.59 3.16 15.93
CA VAL A 35 3.30 3.08 14.48
C VAL A 35 3.02 4.47 13.91
N ALA A 36 2.19 5.28 14.57
CA ALA A 36 1.89 6.64 14.10
C ALA A 36 3.14 7.52 14.01
N GLY A 37 4.04 7.45 15.00
CA GLY A 37 5.31 8.17 14.97
C GLY A 37 6.20 7.77 13.80
N LEU A 38 6.32 6.47 13.52
CA LEU A 38 7.09 5.96 12.37
C LEU A 38 6.49 6.42 11.04
N VAL A 39 5.16 6.44 10.91
CA VAL A 39 4.47 6.97 9.72
C VAL A 39 4.74 8.47 9.56
N CYS A 40 4.69 9.25 10.63
CA CYS A 40 5.02 10.68 10.59
C CYS A 40 6.46 10.94 10.12
N ILE A 41 7.41 10.08 10.48
CA ILE A 41 8.80 10.19 10.00
C ILE A 41 8.87 9.98 8.48
N GLU A 42 8.19 8.97 7.93
CA GLU A 42 8.15 8.76 6.48
C GLU A 42 7.42 9.91 5.75
N LEU A 43 6.38 10.47 6.37
CA LEU A 43 5.69 11.66 5.84
C LEU A 43 6.63 12.87 5.76
N LEU A 44 7.43 13.12 6.80
CA LEU A 44 8.41 14.21 6.80
C LEU A 44 9.46 14.02 5.71
N LYS A 45 9.94 12.80 5.49
CA LYS A 45 10.84 12.50 4.37
C LYS A 45 10.16 12.84 3.04
N HIS A 46 8.94 12.37 2.83
CA HIS A 46 8.21 12.61 1.58
C HIS A 46 8.05 14.12 1.28
N ILE A 47 7.64 14.92 2.27
CA ILE A 47 7.52 16.38 2.12
C ILE A 47 8.89 17.01 1.78
N ALA A 48 9.94 16.67 2.54
CA ALA A 48 11.27 17.24 2.34
C ALA A 48 11.86 16.91 0.95
N TYR A 49 11.59 15.73 0.39
CA TYR A 49 12.06 15.37 -0.94
C TYR A 49 11.18 15.96 -2.06
N CYS A 50 9.86 16.05 -1.87
CA CYS A 50 8.96 16.72 -2.82
C CYS A 50 9.26 18.22 -2.96
N GLU A 51 9.62 18.94 -1.90
CA GLU A 51 9.86 20.38 -1.95
C GLU A 51 11.19 20.78 -2.62
N THR A 52 12.10 19.82 -2.87
CA THR A 52 13.37 20.09 -3.58
C THR A 52 13.23 20.17 -5.10
N SER A 53 12.03 20.02 -5.66
CA SER A 53 11.75 20.47 -7.02
C SER A 53 11.57 21.99 -7.01
N GLU A 54 12.60 22.72 -7.44
CA GLU A 54 12.57 24.18 -7.60
C GLU A 54 11.31 24.65 -8.35
N PRO A 55 10.68 25.77 -7.93
CA PRO A 55 9.56 26.36 -8.65
C PRO A 55 10.07 27.00 -9.96
N GLY A 56 10.19 26.20 -11.02
CA GLY A 56 10.54 26.70 -12.36
C GLY A 56 11.42 25.80 -13.22
N VAL A 57 11.90 24.66 -12.71
CA VAL A 57 12.62 23.68 -13.54
C VAL A 57 11.69 22.51 -13.83
N GLU A 58 11.43 22.30 -15.11
CA GLU A 58 10.61 21.19 -15.64
C GLU A 58 10.94 19.88 -14.94
N ALA A 59 9.89 19.18 -14.55
CA ALA A 59 9.89 17.89 -13.85
C ALA A 59 11.15 17.08 -14.17
N LYS A 60 12.06 16.94 -13.19
CA LYS A 60 13.07 15.88 -13.24
C LYS A 60 12.29 14.61 -13.55
N THR A 61 12.48 14.07 -14.76
CA THR A 61 11.81 12.89 -15.32
C THR A 61 11.34 11.96 -14.22
N ASP A 62 10.05 11.61 -14.17
CA ASP A 62 9.37 10.89 -13.08
C ASP A 62 10.15 9.67 -12.55
N ALA A 63 10.97 9.04 -13.38
CA ALA A 63 11.90 7.97 -13.01
C ALA A 63 12.97 8.38 -11.97
N VAL A 64 13.52 9.60 -12.05
CA VAL A 64 14.60 10.08 -11.17
C VAL A 64 14.07 10.46 -9.78
N ILE A 65 12.91 11.11 -9.72
CA ILE A 65 12.24 11.46 -8.45
C ILE A 65 11.83 10.17 -7.72
N ASN A 66 11.19 9.22 -8.41
CA ASN A 66 10.82 7.92 -7.84
C ASN A 66 12.02 7.11 -7.31
N THR A 67 13.18 7.21 -7.98
CA THR A 67 14.39 6.49 -7.56
C THR A 67 14.98 7.07 -6.26
N ILE A 68 14.82 8.37 -6.01
CA ILE A 68 15.29 9.04 -4.79
C ILE A 68 14.37 8.71 -3.61
N GLU A 69 13.05 8.75 -3.83
CA GLU A 69 12.07 8.40 -2.80
C GLU A 69 12.21 6.95 -2.31
N ILE A 70 12.40 5.99 -3.21
CA ILE A 70 12.57 4.56 -2.87
C ILE A 70 13.84 4.32 -2.03
N LYS A 71 14.94 5.03 -2.30
CA LYS A 71 16.21 4.87 -1.56
C LYS A 71 16.12 5.33 -0.12
N HIS A 72 15.30 6.35 0.16
CA HIS A 72 15.17 6.94 1.50
C HIS A 72 13.97 6.42 2.30
N ALA A 73 12.98 5.86 1.61
CA ALA A 73 11.83 5.21 2.22
C ALA A 73 12.23 3.94 2.99
N ARG A 74 11.57 3.70 4.12
CA ARG A 74 11.76 2.49 4.94
C ARG A 74 10.41 1.91 5.38
N ASN A 75 10.22 0.63 5.09
CA ASN A 75 9.14 -0.17 5.69
C ASN A 75 9.55 -0.56 7.11
N ALA A 76 8.69 -0.27 8.08
CA ALA A 76 8.95 -0.57 9.49
C ALA A 76 8.08 -1.72 10.01
N PHE A 77 8.73 -2.71 10.63
CA PHE A 77 8.08 -3.79 11.37
C PHE A 77 8.49 -3.68 12.84
N LEU A 78 7.54 -3.82 13.77
CA LEU A 78 7.83 -3.68 15.19
C LEU A 78 7.13 -4.75 16.03
N ASN A 79 7.82 -5.19 17.07
CA ASN A 79 7.27 -6.02 18.13
C ASN A 79 7.81 -5.52 19.48
N LEU A 80 6.97 -4.77 20.21
CA LEU A 80 7.34 -4.19 21.50
C LEU A 80 7.42 -5.20 22.65
N ALA A 81 6.94 -6.43 22.46
CA ALA A 81 7.11 -7.50 23.44
C ALA A 81 8.53 -8.10 23.41
N LEU A 82 9.19 -8.08 22.24
CA LEU A 82 10.59 -8.51 22.04
C LEU A 82 11.57 -7.31 21.89
N PRO A 83 11.15 -6.11 22.30
CA PRO A 83 11.66 -4.81 21.83
C PRO A 83 12.41 -4.79 20.47
N VAL A 84 11.85 -5.39 19.41
CA VAL A 84 12.49 -5.40 18.07
C VAL A 84 11.82 -4.40 17.14
N ILE A 85 12.63 -3.62 16.42
CA ILE A 85 12.21 -2.82 15.27
C ILE A 85 13.09 -3.21 14.09
N LEU A 86 12.47 -3.57 12.97
CA LEU A 86 13.13 -3.92 11.72
C LEU A 86 12.74 -2.92 10.64
N LEU A 87 13.73 -2.33 9.99
CA LEU A 87 13.55 -1.43 8.86
C LEU A 87 14.05 -2.12 7.60
N SER A 88 13.25 -2.07 6.53
CA SER A 88 13.60 -2.65 5.23
C SER A 88 13.31 -1.66 4.12
N GLU A 89 14.05 -1.77 3.02
CA GLU A 89 13.79 -0.94 1.83
C GLU A 89 12.54 -1.47 1.11
N PRO A 90 11.68 -0.57 0.59
CA PRO A 90 10.54 -1.01 -0.21
C PRO A 90 11.02 -1.66 -1.50
N ALA A 91 10.32 -2.73 -1.90
CA ALA A 91 10.59 -3.41 -3.16
C ALA A 91 10.27 -2.49 -4.36
N PRO A 92 11.05 -2.56 -5.45
CA PRO A 92 10.72 -1.84 -6.66
C PRO A 92 9.39 -2.34 -7.25
N CYS A 93 8.72 -1.49 -8.04
CA CYS A 93 7.49 -1.86 -8.71
C CYS A 93 7.72 -3.03 -9.68
N VAL A 94 6.81 -3.99 -9.67
CA VAL A 94 6.86 -5.13 -10.61
C VAL A 94 6.54 -4.62 -12.01
N ARG A 95 7.40 -4.98 -12.97
CA ARG A 95 7.22 -4.68 -14.39
C ARG A 95 6.77 -5.92 -15.13
N THR A 96 5.66 -5.80 -15.85
CA THR A 96 5.12 -6.87 -16.70
C THR A 96 5.38 -6.50 -18.15
N LYS A 97 5.83 -7.47 -18.95
CA LYS A 97 6.14 -7.25 -20.37
C LYS A 97 4.89 -7.44 -21.22
N LEU A 98 4.63 -6.52 -22.14
CA LEU A 98 3.61 -6.64 -23.17
C LEU A 98 4.13 -7.44 -24.38
N PRO A 99 3.21 -8.03 -25.17
CA PRO A 99 3.56 -8.66 -26.44
C PRO A 99 4.26 -7.72 -27.45
N SER A 100 4.02 -6.41 -27.34
CA SER A 100 4.65 -5.36 -28.18
C SER A 100 6.09 -5.04 -27.79
N GLY A 101 6.62 -5.64 -26.72
CA GLY A 101 7.95 -5.35 -26.18
C GLY A 101 8.00 -4.18 -25.18
N ALA A 102 6.88 -3.47 -24.99
CA ALA A 102 6.75 -2.47 -23.93
C ALA A 102 6.66 -3.11 -22.53
N GLU A 103 7.03 -2.37 -21.49
CA GLU A 103 6.85 -2.78 -20.08
C GLU A 103 5.79 -1.89 -19.44
N PHE A 104 4.94 -2.46 -18.57
CA PHE A 104 4.01 -1.71 -17.75
C PHE A 104 4.12 -2.11 -16.27
N THR A 105 3.78 -1.16 -15.40
CA THR A 105 3.75 -1.29 -13.94
C THR A 105 2.33 -1.10 -13.42
N LEU A 106 2.13 -1.34 -12.12
CA LEU A 106 0.87 -1.06 -11.41
C LEU A 106 0.44 0.41 -11.50
N TRP A 107 1.40 1.32 -11.63
CA TRP A 107 1.15 2.77 -11.59
C TRP A 107 0.86 3.36 -12.98
N ASP A 108 1.10 2.59 -14.04
CA ASP A 108 0.83 3.06 -15.40
C ASP A 108 -0.66 3.00 -15.71
N ARG A 109 -1.16 4.05 -16.35
CA ARG A 109 -2.56 4.14 -16.76
C ARG A 109 -2.66 4.45 -18.24
N TRP A 110 -3.56 3.75 -18.91
CA TRP A 110 -3.93 4.03 -20.29
C TRP A 110 -4.92 5.19 -20.27
N VAL A 111 -4.55 6.30 -20.92
CA VAL A 111 -5.39 7.49 -21.01
C VAL A 111 -5.84 7.63 -22.44
N ILE A 112 -7.08 7.24 -22.71
CA ILE A 112 -7.70 7.41 -24.02
C ILE A 112 -8.44 8.75 -23.97
N PRO A 113 -8.06 9.75 -24.79
CA PRO A 113 -8.76 11.02 -24.83
C PRO A 113 -10.19 10.79 -25.33
N VAL A 114 -11.14 11.52 -24.75
CA VAL A 114 -12.54 11.42 -25.13
C VAL A 114 -12.72 12.04 -26.53
N PRO A 115 -13.25 11.31 -27.53
CA PRO A 115 -13.49 11.86 -28.85
C PRO A 115 -14.63 12.88 -28.82
N ALA A 116 -14.55 13.89 -29.69
CA ALA A 116 -15.52 14.99 -29.74
C ALA A 116 -16.96 14.55 -30.07
N ASN A 117 -17.14 13.40 -30.73
CA ASN A 117 -18.44 12.82 -31.07
C ASN A 117 -18.70 11.55 -30.26
N LEU A 118 -18.92 11.71 -28.94
CA LEU A 118 -19.15 10.59 -28.02
C LEU A 118 -20.37 9.74 -28.40
N ASP A 119 -21.42 10.37 -28.94
CA ASP A 119 -22.68 9.71 -29.29
C ASP A 119 -22.52 8.69 -30.44
N ASN A 120 -21.48 8.83 -31.26
CA ASN A 120 -21.18 7.94 -32.38
C ASN A 120 -19.94 7.07 -32.14
N TYR A 121 -19.33 7.12 -30.96
CA TYR A 121 -18.13 6.34 -30.67
C TYR A 121 -18.50 4.88 -30.42
N LEU A 122 -18.12 4.01 -31.35
CA LEU A 122 -18.44 2.59 -31.29
C LEU A 122 -17.33 1.82 -30.59
N LEU A 123 -17.67 0.63 -30.07
CA LEU A 123 -16.69 -0.31 -29.52
C LEU A 123 -15.61 -0.68 -30.56
N SER A 124 -15.95 -0.66 -31.86
CA SER A 124 -14.99 -0.87 -32.95
C SER A 124 -13.91 0.21 -32.99
N ASP A 125 -14.28 1.45 -32.71
CA ASP A 125 -13.37 2.61 -32.77
C ASP A 125 -12.41 2.56 -31.58
N LEU A 126 -12.91 2.16 -30.41
CA LEU A 126 -12.06 1.88 -29.24
C LEU A 126 -11.06 0.75 -29.49
N ILE A 127 -11.49 -0.34 -30.13
CA ILE A 127 -10.58 -1.44 -30.47
C ILE A 127 -9.55 -1.00 -31.51
N TYR A 128 -9.89 -0.07 -32.40
CA TYR A 128 -8.94 0.52 -33.35
C TYR A 128 -7.93 1.42 -32.63
N ASP A 129 -8.37 2.25 -31.69
CA ASP A 129 -7.50 3.16 -30.92
C ASP A 129 -6.54 2.42 -29.98
N ILE A 130 -6.87 1.19 -29.57
CA ILE A 130 -6.06 0.34 -28.67
C ILE A 130 -5.07 -0.55 -29.42
N LYS A 131 -5.32 -0.86 -30.69
CA LYS A 131 -4.49 -1.74 -31.52
C LYS A 131 -3.18 -1.09 -31.95
#